data_AF-A0A1J0EQN8-F1
#
_entry.id   AF-A0A1J0EQN8-F1
#
_cell.length_a   1.000
_cell.length_b   1.000
_cell.length_c   1.000
_cell.angle_alpha   90.00
_cell.angle_beta   90.00
_cell.angle_gamma   90.00
#
_symmetry.space_group_name_H-M   'P 1'
#
loop_
_entity.id
_entity.type
_entity.pdbx_description
1 polymer ?
#
loop_
_entity_poly.entity_id
_entity_poly.type
_entity_poly.pdbx_seq_one_letter_code
_entity_poly.pdbx_strand_id
1 'polypeptide(L)' 'MRRFIRRKFEARLILLAANILSGRNVHRSAVVSRRDNNDMYGMAEQLEAIAKRISTNYP' A
#
# COMPACT_ATOMS: atom_id res chain seq x y z
N MET A 1 7.30 3.02 -23.98
CA MET A 1 6.23 3.89 -23.45
C MET A 1 5.10 3.13 -22.73
N ARG A 2 4.41 2.16 -23.37
CA ARG A 2 3.32 1.38 -22.73
C ARG A 2 3.70 0.67 -21.42
N ARG A 3 4.87 0.03 -21.35
CA ARG A 3 5.37 -0.64 -20.11
C ARG A 3 5.67 0.35 -18.98
N PHE A 4 6.18 1.54 -19.31
CA PHE A 4 6.46 2.60 -18.34
C PHE A 4 5.18 3.16 -17.72
N ILE A 5 4.16 3.40 -18.55
CA ILE A 5 2.85 3.89 -18.09
C ILE A 5 2.17 2.82 -17.23
N ARG A 6 2.19 1.56 -17.67
CA ARG A 6 1.61 0.43 -16.95
C ARG A 6 2.19 0.25 -15.56
N ARG A 7 3.53 0.21 -15.41
CA ARG A 7 4.15 0.04 -14.08
C ARG A 7 3.87 1.21 -13.13
N LYS A 8 3.79 2.44 -13.65
CA LYS A 8 3.44 3.62 -12.83
C LYS A 8 1.99 3.56 -12.38
N PHE A 9 1.10 3.06 -13.24
CA PHE A 9 -0.30 2.81 -12.89
C PHE A 9 -0.44 1.71 -11.83
N GLU A 10 0.21 0.57 -12.03
CA GLU A 10 0.24 -0.54 -11.05
C GLU A 10 0.78 -0.09 -9.70
N ALA A 11 1.91 0.62 -9.66
CA ALA A 11 2.47 1.17 -8.43
C ALA A 11 1.50 2.15 -7.73
N ARG A 12 0.76 2.95 -8.49
CA ARG A 12 -0.23 3.88 -7.93
C ARG A 12 -1.44 3.16 -7.31
N LEU A 13 -1.88 2.06 -7.90
CA LEU A 13 -2.94 1.22 -7.33
C LEU A 13 -2.49 0.56 -6.01
N ILE A 14 -1.23 0.12 -5.94
CA ILE A 14 -0.67 -0.46 -4.72
C ILE A 14 -0.55 0.61 -3.62
N LEU A 15 -0.13 1.83 -3.97
CA LEU A 15 -0.11 2.95 -3.00
C LEU A 15 -1.51 3.33 -2.52
N LEU A 16 -2.53 3.25 -3.38
CA LEU A 16 -3.91 3.46 -2.96
C LEU A 16 -4.33 2.42 -1.91
N ALA A 17 -4.02 1.14 -2.14
CA ALA A 17 -4.28 0.07 -1.18
C ALA A 17 -3.55 0.30 0.15
N ALA A 18 -2.26 0.66 0.11
CA ALA A 18 -1.47 0.98 1.30
C ALA A 18 -2.09 2.14 2.09
N ASN A 19 -2.51 3.21 1.41
CA ASN A 19 -3.12 4.36 2.07
C ASN A 19 -4.48 4.02 2.72
N ILE A 20 -5.28 3.15 2.08
CA ILE A 20 -6.53 2.64 2.69
C ILE A 20 -6.23 1.86 3.97
N LEU A 21 -5.19 1.02 3.97
CA LEU A 21 -4.80 0.24 5.14
C LEU A 21 -4.23 1.14 6.26
N SER A 22 -3.31 2.06 5.93
CA SER A 22 -2.72 3.01 6.89
C SER A 22 -3.76 3.97 7.49
N GLY A 23 -4.72 4.45 6.69
CA GLY A 23 -5.79 5.35 7.12
C GLY A 23 -6.74 4.71 8.15
N ARG A 24 -6.82 3.37 8.21
CA ARG A 24 -7.60 2.66 9.23
C ARG A 24 -6.95 2.67 10.60
N ASN A 25 -5.65 2.98 10.69
CA ASN A 25 -4.92 2.99 11.97
C ASN A 25 -5.27 4.22 12.83
N VAL A 26 -5.62 5.36 12.22
CA VAL A 26 -5.88 6.63 12.93
C VAL A 26 -7.28 6.69 13.55
N HIS A 27 -8.23 5.90 13.04
CA HIS A 27 -9.55 5.75 13.65
C HIS A 27 -9.73 4.30 14.05
N ARG A 28 -9.74 4.04 15.37
CA ARG A 28 -10.06 2.73 15.95
C ARG A 28 -11.35 2.21 15.30
N SER A 29 -11.18 1.35 14.29
CA SER A 29 -12.29 0.86 13.50
C SER A 29 -13.10 -0.08 14.37
N ALA A 30 -14.37 0.24 14.64
CA ALA A 30 -15.26 -0.62 15.43
C ALA A 30 -15.41 -2.03 14.84
N VAL A 31 -15.04 -2.21 13.57
CA VAL A 31 -15.16 -3.46 12.81
C VAL A 31 -13.83 -4.21 12.64
N VAL A 32 -12.72 -3.74 13.21
CA VAL A 32 -11.39 -4.40 13.08
C VAL A 32 -10.75 -4.53 14.45
N SER A 33 -10.23 -5.72 14.80
CA SER A 33 -9.56 -5.91 16.08
C SER A 33 -8.25 -5.13 16.14
N ARG A 34 -7.72 -4.89 17.35
CA ARG A 34 -6.42 -4.20 17.51
C ARG A 34 -5.27 -4.97 16.83
N ARG A 35 -5.31 -6.30 16.86
CA ARG A 35 -4.31 -7.16 16.20
C ARG A 35 -4.37 -6.96 14.69
N ASP A 36 -5.56 -7.12 14.11
CA ASP A 36 -5.74 -6.98 12.66
C ASP A 36 -5.37 -5.57 12.18
N ASN A 37 -5.63 -4.54 13.00
CA ASN A 37 -5.23 -3.17 12.69
C ASN A 37 -3.70 -2.99 12.65
N ASN A 38 -2.98 -3.59 13.59
CA ASN A 38 -1.51 -3.60 13.57
C ASN A 38 -0.97 -4.36 12.35
N ASP A 39 -1.61 -5.49 12.01
CA ASP A 39 -1.22 -6.29 10.85
C ASP A 39 -1.48 -5.52 9.54
N MET A 40 -2.61 -4.82 9.44
CA MET A 40 -2.94 -3.93 8.32
C MET A 40 -1.91 -2.80 8.15
N TYR A 41 -1.43 -2.23 9.25
CA TYR A 41 -0.37 -1.23 9.22
C TYR A 41 0.94 -1.81 8.68
N GLY A 42 1.35 -2.99 9.16
CA GLY A 42 2.53 -3.70 8.64
C GLY A 42 2.40 -4.06 7.16
N MET A 43 1.21 -4.48 6.71
CA MET A 43 0.93 -4.73 5.30
C MET A 43 1.02 -3.45 4.46
N ALA A 44 0.58 -2.31 4.98
CA ALA A 44 0.68 -1.04 4.28
C ALA A 44 2.15 -0.66 4.00
N GLU A 45 3.04 -0.79 4.98
CA GLU A 45 4.48 -0.53 4.81
C GLU A 45 5.09 -1.45 3.74
N GLN A 46 4.73 -2.73 3.74
CA GLN A 46 5.18 -3.68 2.72
C GLN A 46 4.69 -3.29 1.31
N LEU A 47 3.42 -2.88 1.18
CA LEU A 47 2.84 -2.45 -0.09
C LEU A 47 3.52 -1.18 -0.62
N GLU A 48 3.82 -0.19 0.24
CA GLU A 48 4.59 0.99 -0.15
C GLU A 48 5.97 0.62 -0.70
N ALA A 49 6.67 -0.31 -0.03
CA ALA A 49 7.96 -0.80 -0.51
C ALA A 49 7.84 -1.51 -1.87
N ILE A 50 6.80 -2.33 -2.08
CA ILE A 50 6.54 -2.98 -3.38
C ILE A 50 6.25 -1.94 -4.46
N ALA A 51 5.37 -0.98 -4.19
CA ALA A 51 5.03 0.08 -5.14
C ALA A 51 6.24 0.91 -5.54
N LYS A 52 7.11 1.26 -4.58
CA LYS A 52 8.35 1.98 -4.84
C LYS A 52 9.23 1.19 -5.82
N ARG A 53 9.42 -0.11 -5.56
CA ARG A 53 10.23 -1.00 -6.39
C ARG A 53 9.69 -1.16 -7.81
N ILE A 54 8.37 -1.31 -7.98
CA ILE A 54 7.71 -1.35 -9.30
C ILE A 54 7.87 0.00 -10.04
N SER A 55 7.71 1.11 -9.31
CA SER A 55 7.80 2.46 -9.87
C SER A 55 9.20 2.83 -10.34
N THR A 56 10.23 2.36 -9.62
CA THR A 56 11.66 2.57 -9.96
C THR A 56 12.21 1.49 -10.88
N ASN A 57 11.42 0.47 -11.21
CA ASN A 57 11.81 -0.71 -11.97
C ASN A 57 12.84 -1.61 -11.28
N TYR A 58 13.02 -1.45 -9.97
CA TYR A 58 14.20 -1.89 -9.23
C TYR A 58 15.50 -1.37 -9.89
N PRO A 59 16.22 -0.38 -9.34
CA PRO A 59 17.63 -0.26 -9.68
C PRO A 59 18.38 -1.56 -9.28
#